data_AF-A0A933VBY0-F1
#
_entry.id   AF-A0A933VBY0-F1
#
_cell.length_a   1.000
_cell.length_b   1.000
_cell.length_c   1.000
_cell.angle_alpha   90.00
_cell.angle_beta   90.00
_cell.angle_gamma   90.00
#
_symmetry.space_group_name_H-M   'P 1'
#
loop_
_entity.id
_entity.type
_entity.pdbx_description
1 polymer ?
#
loop_
_entity_poly.entity_id
_entity_poly.type
_entity_poly.pdbx_seq_one_letter_code
_entity_poly.pdbx_strand_id
1 'polypeptide(L)'
;MKHVQTRKRIVPLLTLAIFVAMILALNRTNLVSAQGPTPTPLPPKPPVPEGFTLIEGDILVRTDLLTGRAPNAVYATNFWTNGIVPYEFDANVTAPNQTAMLQAMGDWENVANVDFRPRNGEGNYAHIQDSTVNSSSVGMQGGGQTINIFNWNSEFIMAHELGHALGLWHEQSRPDRDSFVQIEWDCIQSGESHNFNRHDEAGQYGAYDFDSVMHYGQAAFFTPATPYCATIGRTITVLSPNQAWQTLIGQRTHLSNMDQLTMSFLYPESDWRFVDGAYTGDTENGMFLTPYKQFPPGFTATPFGGTLWVQPGTYSSVGTYNNAVTIRAPLGNVTLQ
;
A
#
# COMPACT_ATOMS: atom_id res chain seq x y z
N MET A 1 30.29 74.90 -50.28
CA MET A 1 30.32 74.71 -51.74
C MET A 1 31.30 73.59 -52.08
N LYS A 2 30.87 72.68 -52.97
CA LYS A 2 31.63 71.73 -53.81
C LYS A 2 32.28 70.50 -53.16
N HIS A 3 31.78 69.36 -53.65
CA HIS A 3 32.31 67.99 -53.71
C HIS A 3 33.83 67.86 -53.83
N VAL A 4 34.38 66.74 -53.30
CA VAL A 4 35.12 65.71 -54.06
C VAL A 4 35.03 64.35 -53.34
N GLN A 5 34.71 63.29 -54.09
CA GLN A 5 34.78 61.87 -53.70
C GLN A 5 36.25 61.41 -53.58
N THR A 6 36.55 60.43 -52.71
CA THR A 6 37.43 59.30 -53.10
C THR A 6 37.27 58.11 -52.16
N ARG A 7 37.32 56.93 -52.78
CA ARG A 7 37.11 55.58 -52.22
C ARG A 7 38.15 55.20 -51.17
N LYS A 8 37.78 54.31 -50.25
CA LYS A 8 38.57 53.10 -49.91
C LYS A 8 37.70 52.09 -49.16
N ARG A 9 37.77 50.84 -49.63
CA ARG A 9 37.15 49.65 -49.04
C ARG A 9 37.86 49.30 -47.74
N ILE A 10 37.11 49.05 -46.67
CA ILE A 10 37.52 48.16 -45.57
C ILE A 10 36.26 47.38 -45.15
N VAL A 11 36.41 46.06 -45.12
CA VAL A 11 35.40 45.07 -44.76
C VAL A 11 35.08 45.16 -43.27
N PRO A 12 33.82 44.96 -42.85
CA PRO A 12 33.58 44.34 -41.57
C PRO A 12 32.70 43.08 -41.70
N LEU A 13 33.10 42.06 -40.95
CA LEU A 13 32.24 40.98 -40.48
C LEU A 13 31.03 41.59 -39.76
N LEU A 14 29.83 41.21 -40.18
CA LEU A 14 28.72 40.73 -39.34
C LEU A 14 27.53 40.51 -40.27
N THR A 15 26.90 39.34 -40.22
CA THR A 15 25.49 39.19 -39.76
C THR A 15 24.95 37.82 -40.14
N LEU A 16 24.52 37.13 -39.09
CA LEU A 16 23.49 36.11 -39.05
C LEU A 16 22.25 36.52 -39.89
N ALA A 17 21.80 35.67 -40.81
CA ALA A 17 20.43 35.70 -41.31
C ALA A 17 19.99 34.29 -41.76
N ILE A 18 18.86 33.89 -41.17
CA ILE A 18 18.16 32.62 -41.29
C ILE A 18 17.20 32.71 -42.49
N PHE A 19 17.11 31.70 -43.36
CA PHE A 19 15.86 30.98 -43.72
C PHE A 19 16.03 29.97 -44.88
N VAL A 20 15.90 28.69 -44.53
CA VAL A 20 15.13 27.59 -45.16
C VAL A 20 14.88 27.58 -46.67
N ALA A 21 15.40 26.55 -47.36
CA ALA A 21 14.64 25.77 -48.36
C ALA A 21 15.29 24.38 -48.62
N MET A 22 14.55 23.33 -48.24
CA MET A 22 14.44 21.98 -48.85
C MET A 22 14.87 21.90 -50.34
N ILE A 23 15.46 20.86 -50.95
CA ILE A 23 15.58 19.39 -50.78
C ILE A 23 16.72 18.93 -51.72
N LEU A 24 17.49 17.90 -51.34
CA LEU A 24 18.10 16.82 -52.18
C LEU A 24 19.21 16.17 -51.33
N ALA A 25 18.88 15.21 -50.48
CA ALA A 25 18.91 13.77 -50.77
C ALA A 25 20.34 13.18 -50.79
N LEU A 26 20.50 12.09 -50.02
CA LEU A 26 21.63 11.16 -49.92
C LEU A 26 22.87 11.59 -49.12
N ASN A 27 22.84 11.28 -47.81
CA ASN A 27 23.71 10.25 -47.21
C ASN A 27 23.57 10.28 -45.68
N ARG A 28 22.63 9.51 -45.15
CA ARG A 28 22.67 9.01 -43.78
C ARG A 28 22.73 7.50 -43.84
N THR A 29 23.94 6.96 -43.89
CA THR A 29 24.18 5.56 -43.58
C THR A 29 23.90 5.35 -42.09
N ASN A 30 22.78 4.69 -41.83
CA ASN A 30 22.50 3.76 -40.73
C ASN A 30 23.52 3.75 -39.57
N LEU A 31 23.24 4.53 -38.53
CA LEU A 31 23.52 4.09 -37.16
C LEU A 31 22.23 3.46 -36.64
N VAL A 32 21.97 2.23 -37.11
CA VAL A 32 21.09 1.32 -36.38
C VAL A 32 21.88 0.95 -35.14
N SER A 33 21.49 1.49 -33.99
CA SER A 33 21.83 0.90 -32.70
C SER A 33 21.39 -0.55 -32.77
N ALA A 34 22.34 -1.48 -32.80
CA ALA A 34 22.05 -2.87 -32.54
C ALA A 34 21.53 -2.96 -31.11
N GLN A 35 20.20 -2.90 -30.93
CA GLN A 35 19.58 -3.55 -29.79
C GLN A 35 19.96 -5.02 -29.94
N GLY A 36 20.88 -5.48 -29.10
CA GLY A 36 21.09 -6.91 -28.89
C GLY A 36 19.74 -7.57 -28.59
N PRO A 37 19.63 -8.90 -28.76
CA PRO A 37 18.39 -9.59 -28.43
C PRO A 37 17.93 -9.15 -27.05
N THR A 38 16.70 -8.63 -26.96
CA THR A 38 16.06 -8.32 -25.69
C THR A 38 16.24 -9.56 -24.80
N PRO A 39 16.84 -9.44 -23.60
CA PRO A 39 17.04 -10.59 -22.73
C PRO A 39 15.71 -11.33 -22.61
N THR A 40 15.72 -12.63 -22.94
CA THR A 40 14.54 -13.46 -22.73
C THR A 40 14.20 -13.37 -21.23
N PRO A 41 12.94 -13.06 -20.86
CA PRO A 41 12.56 -12.99 -19.45
C PRO A 41 12.99 -14.26 -18.73
N LEU A 42 13.66 -14.09 -17.58
CA LEU A 42 14.00 -15.23 -16.74
C LEU A 42 12.69 -15.88 -16.26
N PRO A 43 12.67 -17.21 -16.08
CA PRO A 43 11.46 -17.90 -15.64
C PRO A 43 11.01 -17.41 -14.25
N PRO A 44 9.69 -17.49 -13.95
CA PRO A 44 9.17 -17.23 -12.61
C PRO A 44 9.81 -18.15 -11.56
N LYS A 45 10.02 -17.63 -10.35
CA LYS A 45 10.60 -18.39 -9.23
C LYS A 45 9.54 -19.16 -8.45
N PRO A 46 9.94 -20.17 -7.62
CA PRO A 46 9.02 -20.90 -6.77
C PRO A 46 8.25 -19.97 -5.80
N PRO A 47 6.97 -20.26 -5.52
CA PRO A 47 6.05 -19.31 -4.86
C PRO A 47 6.27 -19.17 -3.34
N VAL A 48 6.80 -20.19 -2.67
CA VAL A 48 7.03 -20.21 -1.22
C VAL A 48 8.50 -20.55 -0.96
N PRO A 49 9.29 -19.63 -0.39
CA PRO A 49 10.67 -19.91 -0.02
C PRO A 49 10.76 -21.02 1.04
N GLU A 50 11.91 -21.71 1.10
CA GLU A 50 12.17 -22.69 2.15
C GLU A 50 12.05 -22.05 3.54
N GLY A 51 11.33 -22.70 4.46
CA GLY A 51 11.07 -22.19 5.80
C GLY A 51 9.91 -21.20 5.90
N PHE A 52 9.11 -21.03 4.84
CA PHE A 52 7.87 -20.24 4.85
C PHE A 52 6.63 -21.11 4.58
N THR A 53 5.49 -20.60 5.01
CA THR A 53 4.16 -21.17 4.77
C THR A 53 3.23 -20.04 4.36
N LEU A 54 2.35 -20.34 3.41
CA LEU A 54 1.30 -19.43 2.98
C LEU A 54 0.10 -19.61 3.91
N ILE A 55 -0.38 -18.51 4.48
CA ILE A 55 -1.67 -18.44 5.17
C ILE A 55 -2.53 -17.44 4.43
N GLU A 56 -3.85 -17.57 4.57
CA GLU A 56 -4.79 -16.69 3.87
C GLU A 56 -4.45 -16.56 2.38
N GLY A 57 -4.06 -17.65 1.72
CA GLY A 57 -3.87 -17.67 0.27
C GLY A 57 -2.68 -16.93 -0.32
N ASP A 58 -2.18 -15.87 0.31
CA ASP A 58 -1.13 -14.97 -0.21
C ASP A 58 -0.26 -14.33 0.90
N ILE A 59 -0.48 -14.64 2.19
CA ILE A 59 0.38 -14.14 3.27
C ILE A 59 1.52 -15.12 3.56
N LEU A 60 2.77 -14.68 3.36
CA LEU A 60 3.98 -15.43 3.69
C LEU A 60 4.34 -15.28 5.18
N VAL A 61 4.32 -16.40 5.91
CA VAL A 61 4.75 -16.47 7.32
C VAL A 61 5.89 -17.48 7.47
N ARG A 62 6.90 -17.15 8.28
CA ARG A 62 7.96 -18.11 8.60
C ARG A 62 7.40 -19.32 9.37
N THR A 63 7.71 -20.53 8.92
CA THR A 63 7.18 -21.79 9.47
C THR A 63 7.62 -22.03 10.93
N ASP A 64 8.78 -21.54 11.34
CA ASP A 64 9.25 -21.65 12.73
C ASP A 64 8.42 -20.80 13.71
N LEU A 65 7.74 -19.76 13.21
CA LEU A 65 6.80 -18.98 14.02
C LEU A 65 5.44 -19.68 14.17
N LEU A 66 5.12 -20.65 13.33
CA LEU A 66 3.88 -21.45 13.39
C LEU A 66 4.01 -22.69 14.28
N THR A 67 5.25 -23.10 14.60
CA THR A 67 5.52 -24.33 15.35
C THR A 67 5.97 -24.01 16.78
N GLY A 68 5.19 -24.44 17.78
CA GLY A 68 5.62 -24.45 19.19
C GLY A 68 5.29 -23.20 20.02
N ARG A 69 4.49 -22.26 19.50
CA ARG A 69 3.82 -21.25 20.33
C ARG A 69 2.31 -21.47 20.27
N ALA A 70 1.65 -21.42 21.43
CA ALA A 70 0.19 -21.40 21.52
C ALA A 70 -0.38 -20.32 20.57
N PRO A 71 -1.65 -20.42 20.12
CA PRO A 71 -2.27 -19.53 19.12
C PRO A 71 -2.34 -18.03 19.51
N ASN A 72 -1.66 -17.62 20.58
CA ASN A 72 -1.55 -16.26 21.10
C ASN A 72 -0.12 -15.71 21.00
N ALA A 73 0.75 -16.25 20.14
CA ALA A 73 1.98 -15.55 19.80
C ALA A 73 1.63 -14.35 18.92
N VAL A 74 1.27 -13.25 19.56
CA VAL A 74 1.07 -11.92 18.99
C VAL A 74 2.10 -11.70 17.89
N TYR A 75 1.71 -11.83 16.63
CA TYR A 75 2.52 -11.37 15.51
C TYR A 75 2.34 -9.87 15.46
N ALA A 76 2.93 -9.13 16.40
CA ALA A 76 2.85 -7.68 16.36
C ALA A 76 3.34 -7.24 14.97
N THR A 77 2.45 -6.67 14.17
CA THR A 77 2.79 -6.16 12.85
C THR A 77 3.90 -5.13 13.04
N ASN A 78 5.09 -5.44 12.54
CA ASN A 78 6.21 -4.52 12.57
C ASN A 78 6.10 -3.58 11.39
N PHE A 79 5.86 -2.30 11.64
CA PHE A 79 5.86 -1.30 10.58
C PHE A 79 7.28 -0.95 10.14
N TRP A 80 7.41 -0.50 8.89
CA TRP A 80 8.68 -0.03 8.35
C TRP A 80 9.16 1.21 9.11
N THR A 81 10.42 1.18 9.55
CA THR A 81 11.00 2.26 10.34
C THR A 81 10.92 3.60 9.59
N ASN A 82 10.27 4.58 10.20
CA ASN A 82 10.01 5.91 9.61
C ASN A 82 9.24 5.90 8.29
N GLY A 83 8.49 4.82 7.98
CA GLY A 83 7.76 4.67 6.72
C GLY A 83 8.65 4.46 5.49
N ILE A 84 9.95 4.28 5.66
CA ILE A 84 10.86 4.07 4.54
C ILE A 84 10.91 2.59 4.19
N VAL A 85 10.61 2.26 2.94
CA VAL A 85 10.65 0.90 2.40
C VAL A 85 11.72 0.82 1.31
N PRO A 86 12.96 0.40 1.65
CA PRO A 86 13.95 0.11 0.63
C PRO A 86 13.48 -1.07 -0.23
N TYR A 87 13.59 -0.98 -1.55
CA TYR A 87 13.22 -2.06 -2.45
C TYR A 87 14.30 -2.36 -3.49
N GLU A 88 14.29 -3.59 -4.00
CA GLU A 88 15.03 -3.99 -5.18
C GLU A 88 14.17 -4.91 -6.05
N PHE A 89 14.41 -4.88 -7.36
CA PHE A 89 13.80 -5.80 -8.31
C PHE A 89 14.74 -6.97 -8.58
N ASP A 90 14.20 -8.18 -8.57
CA ASP A 90 14.93 -9.34 -9.07
C ASP A 90 15.21 -9.20 -10.58
N ALA A 91 16.27 -9.89 -11.05
CA ALA A 91 16.65 -9.90 -12.44
C ALA A 91 15.53 -10.42 -13.38
N ASN A 92 14.56 -11.18 -12.86
CA ASN A 92 13.43 -11.67 -13.64
C ASN A 92 12.30 -10.65 -13.84
N VAL A 93 12.34 -9.48 -13.20
CA VAL A 93 11.32 -8.43 -13.37
C VAL A 93 11.65 -7.52 -14.55
N THR A 94 10.81 -7.57 -15.59
CA THR A 94 10.99 -6.76 -16.80
C THR A 94 10.79 -5.26 -16.56
N ALA A 95 11.39 -4.38 -17.36
CA ALA A 95 11.25 -2.93 -17.19
C ALA A 95 9.78 -2.41 -17.23
N PRO A 96 8.87 -2.94 -18.06
CA PRO A 96 7.45 -2.63 -17.97
C PRO A 96 6.84 -3.02 -16.61
N ASN A 97 7.16 -4.21 -16.10
CA ASN A 97 6.69 -4.69 -14.80
C ASN A 97 7.23 -3.84 -13.64
N GLN A 98 8.50 -3.41 -13.71
CA GLN A 98 9.08 -2.46 -12.76
C GLN A 98 8.29 -1.15 -12.77
N THR A 99 7.98 -0.62 -13.95
CA THR A 99 7.18 0.61 -14.08
C THR A 99 5.80 0.46 -13.45
N ALA A 100 5.13 -0.67 -13.68
CA ALA A 100 3.81 -0.95 -13.14
C ALA A 100 3.82 -1.07 -11.60
N MET A 101 4.85 -1.70 -11.03
CA MET A 101 5.03 -1.76 -9.57
C MET A 101 5.31 -0.38 -8.96
N LEU A 102 6.11 0.46 -9.63
CA LEU A 102 6.36 1.83 -9.17
C LEU A 102 5.09 2.68 -9.15
N GLN A 103 4.13 2.42 -10.04
CA GLN A 103 2.81 3.07 -10.01
C GLN A 103 2.02 2.64 -8.77
N ALA A 104 1.94 1.34 -8.50
CA ALA A 104 1.29 0.81 -7.30
C ALA A 104 1.95 1.26 -5.99
N MET A 105 3.27 1.46 -5.97
CA MET A 105 3.98 2.09 -4.85
C MET A 105 3.49 3.54 -4.66
N GLY A 106 3.41 4.30 -5.75
CA GLY A 106 2.93 5.68 -5.74
C GLY A 106 1.50 5.82 -5.19
N ASP A 107 0.62 4.85 -5.40
CA ASP A 107 -0.73 4.87 -4.81
C ASP A 107 -0.69 4.92 -3.28
N TRP A 108 0.22 4.18 -2.64
CA TRP A 108 0.39 4.22 -1.18
C TRP A 108 1.13 5.48 -0.71
N GLU A 109 2.16 5.94 -1.43
CA GLU A 109 2.89 7.18 -1.12
C GLU A 109 1.99 8.42 -1.20
N ASN A 110 0.98 8.40 -2.07
CA ASN A 110 0.05 9.52 -2.23
C ASN A 110 -0.93 9.68 -1.04
N VAL A 111 -1.08 8.66 -0.19
CA VAL A 111 -2.12 8.62 0.85
C VAL A 111 -1.57 8.45 2.27
N ALA A 112 -0.28 8.13 2.42
CA ALA A 112 0.37 7.93 3.71
C ALA A 112 1.83 8.39 3.67
N ASN A 113 2.44 8.57 4.84
CA ASN A 113 3.87 8.90 4.97
C ASN A 113 4.75 7.64 4.78
N VAL A 114 4.58 6.99 3.63
CA VAL A 114 5.37 5.86 3.15
C VAL A 114 6.27 6.37 2.03
N ASP A 115 7.50 5.86 1.96
CA ASP A 115 8.49 6.26 0.96
C ASP A 115 9.26 5.04 0.46
N PHE A 116 8.97 4.62 -0.77
CA PHE A 116 9.64 3.51 -1.45
C PHE A 116 10.90 4.01 -2.13
N ARG A 117 12.05 3.50 -1.67
CA ARG A 117 13.36 3.93 -2.18
C ARG A 117 14.14 2.77 -2.78
N PRO A 118 14.83 2.95 -3.92
CA PRO A 118 15.79 1.97 -4.39
C PRO A 118 16.79 1.68 -3.27
N ARG A 119 16.97 0.39 -2.97
CA ARG A 119 17.86 -0.05 -1.91
C ARG A 119 19.31 0.37 -2.19
N ASN A 120 19.96 0.89 -1.15
CA ASN A 120 21.35 1.33 -1.15
C ASN A 120 22.11 0.75 0.07
N GLY A 121 22.00 -0.56 0.29
CA GLY A 121 22.72 -1.30 1.31
C GLY A 121 21.98 -1.49 2.64
N GLU A 122 20.71 -1.10 2.73
CA GLU A 122 19.87 -1.35 3.91
C GLU A 122 19.73 -2.86 4.16
N GLY A 123 19.76 -3.25 5.44
CA GLY A 123 19.60 -4.64 5.85
C GLY A 123 18.17 -5.15 5.69
N ASN A 124 17.18 -4.28 5.93
CA ASN A 124 15.76 -4.58 5.79
C ASN A 124 15.25 -3.98 4.47
N TYR A 125 14.64 -4.78 3.60
CA TYR A 125 14.18 -4.33 2.29
C TYR A 125 13.18 -5.29 1.66
N ALA A 126 12.37 -4.78 0.73
CA ALA A 126 11.48 -5.57 -0.11
C ALA A 126 12.21 -6.05 -1.39
N HIS A 127 12.24 -7.36 -1.61
CA HIS A 127 12.77 -7.99 -2.81
C HIS A 127 11.62 -8.41 -3.71
N ILE A 128 11.39 -7.69 -4.80
CA ILE A 128 10.23 -7.86 -5.66
C ILE A 128 10.61 -8.76 -6.84
N GLN A 129 9.85 -9.83 -7.07
CA GLN A 129 10.18 -10.82 -8.11
C GLN A 129 8.96 -11.30 -8.90
N ASP A 130 9.20 -11.69 -10.15
CA ASP A 130 8.23 -12.42 -10.97
C ASP A 130 8.11 -13.87 -10.44
N SER A 131 6.88 -14.30 -10.17
CA SER A 131 6.54 -15.56 -9.51
C SER A 131 5.28 -16.18 -10.09
N THR A 132 4.96 -17.40 -9.67
CA THR A 132 3.74 -18.11 -10.12
C THR A 132 2.50 -17.79 -9.27
N VAL A 133 2.67 -17.04 -8.18
CA VAL A 133 1.59 -16.56 -7.31
C VAL A 133 1.84 -15.09 -6.95
N ASN A 134 0.82 -14.41 -6.43
CA ASN A 134 1.02 -13.17 -5.70
C ASN A 134 1.09 -13.52 -4.21
N SER A 135 2.08 -12.99 -3.49
CA SER A 135 2.18 -13.16 -2.04
C SER A 135 3.20 -12.23 -1.41
N SER A 136 2.98 -11.92 -0.13
CA SER A 136 3.82 -11.02 0.64
C SER A 136 3.74 -11.35 2.13
N SER A 137 4.77 -10.99 2.90
CA SER A 137 4.69 -11.04 4.36
C SER A 137 4.01 -9.79 4.90
N VAL A 138 3.33 -9.90 6.06
CA VAL A 138 2.68 -8.75 6.69
C VAL A 138 3.67 -7.91 7.50
N GLY A 139 3.95 -6.69 7.06
CA GLY A 139 4.89 -5.76 7.69
C GLY A 139 6.36 -6.11 7.44
N MET A 140 7.25 -5.36 8.10
CA MET A 140 8.70 -5.53 8.05
C MET A 140 9.16 -6.76 8.84
N GLN A 141 9.71 -7.76 8.14
CA GLN A 141 10.15 -9.03 8.77
C GLN A 141 11.56 -8.96 9.38
N GLY A 142 12.37 -8.01 8.92
CA GLY A 142 13.81 -7.96 9.17
C GLY A 142 14.60 -8.77 8.13
N GLY A 143 15.71 -8.22 7.63
CA GLY A 143 16.39 -8.76 6.45
C GLY A 143 15.65 -8.45 5.14
N GLY A 144 16.05 -9.12 4.05
CA GLY A 144 15.30 -9.06 2.80
C GLY A 144 14.04 -9.91 2.85
N GLN A 145 12.90 -9.34 2.52
CA GLN A 145 11.62 -10.06 2.41
C GLN A 145 11.12 -10.06 0.96
N THR A 146 10.65 -11.21 0.50
CA THR A 146 10.19 -11.35 -0.88
C THR A 146 8.74 -10.90 -1.02
N ILE A 147 8.47 -10.13 -2.07
CA ILE A 147 7.12 -9.89 -2.60
C ILE A 147 7.03 -10.60 -3.95
N ASN A 148 6.17 -11.61 -4.03
CA ASN A 148 5.91 -12.37 -5.23
C ASN A 148 4.80 -11.70 -6.03
N ILE A 149 5.01 -11.51 -7.32
CA ILE A 149 3.98 -11.00 -8.23
C ILE A 149 3.88 -11.92 -9.44
N PHE A 150 2.66 -12.41 -9.67
CA PHE A 150 2.28 -13.14 -10.87
C PHE A 150 1.49 -12.25 -11.83
N ASN A 151 0.51 -11.49 -11.31
CA ASN A 151 -0.36 -10.68 -12.13
C ASN A 151 0.11 -9.22 -12.25
N TRP A 152 1.13 -9.01 -13.08
CA TRP A 152 1.69 -7.69 -13.38
C TRP A 152 0.75 -6.76 -14.17
N ASN A 153 -0.37 -7.28 -14.69
CA ASN A 153 -1.34 -6.48 -15.46
C ASN A 153 -2.39 -5.79 -14.56
N SER A 154 -2.33 -6.00 -13.25
CA SER A 154 -3.28 -5.43 -12.29
C SER A 154 -2.53 -4.62 -11.23
N GLU A 155 -2.61 -3.30 -11.36
CA GLU A 155 -2.05 -2.33 -10.41
C GLU A 155 -2.48 -2.61 -8.98
N PHE A 156 -3.78 -2.86 -8.75
CA PHE A 156 -4.32 -3.06 -7.41
C PHE A 156 -4.12 -4.48 -6.86
N ILE A 157 -3.65 -5.45 -7.65
CA ILE A 157 -3.06 -6.67 -7.10
C ILE A 157 -1.66 -6.37 -6.56
N MET A 158 -0.85 -5.58 -7.27
CA MET A 158 0.44 -5.14 -6.73
C MET A 158 0.25 -4.27 -5.49
N ALA A 159 -0.73 -3.36 -5.49
CA ALA A 159 -1.06 -2.53 -4.33
C ALA A 159 -1.53 -3.38 -3.13
N HIS A 160 -2.25 -4.48 -3.36
CA HIS A 160 -2.65 -5.43 -2.32
C HIS A 160 -1.42 -6.09 -1.67
N GLU A 161 -0.49 -6.62 -2.45
CA GLU A 161 0.74 -7.24 -1.93
C GLU A 161 1.65 -6.23 -1.20
N LEU A 162 1.69 -4.98 -1.69
CA LEU A 162 2.34 -3.87 -1.00
C LEU A 162 1.60 -3.53 0.31
N GLY A 163 0.27 -3.59 0.34
CA GLY A 163 -0.54 -3.42 1.53
C GLY A 163 -0.16 -4.42 2.62
N HIS A 164 0.00 -5.70 2.26
CA HIS A 164 0.59 -6.69 3.15
C HIS A 164 1.99 -6.29 3.62
N ALA A 165 2.91 -5.99 2.71
CA ALA A 165 4.28 -5.60 3.07
C ALA A 165 4.33 -4.40 4.02
N LEU A 166 3.37 -3.48 3.91
CA LEU A 166 3.21 -2.32 4.78
C LEU A 166 2.53 -2.62 6.12
N GLY A 167 1.87 -3.76 6.26
CA GLY A 167 1.33 -4.25 7.54
C GLY A 167 -0.17 -4.48 7.58
N LEU A 168 -0.87 -4.42 6.45
CA LEU A 168 -2.29 -4.78 6.39
C LEU A 168 -2.47 -6.29 6.32
N TRP A 169 -3.42 -6.79 7.10
CA TRP A 169 -3.97 -8.13 6.92
C TRP A 169 -5.22 -8.05 6.05
N HIS A 170 -5.82 -9.20 5.75
CA HIS A 170 -7.09 -9.20 5.07
C HIS A 170 -8.24 -8.65 5.93
N GLU A 171 -9.16 -7.94 5.29
CA GLU A 171 -10.31 -7.36 6.01
C GLU A 171 -11.23 -8.46 6.59
N GLN A 172 -11.42 -9.58 5.86
CA GLN A 172 -12.28 -10.67 6.36
C GLN A 172 -11.68 -11.43 7.54
N SER A 173 -10.42 -11.20 7.91
CA SER A 173 -9.78 -11.84 9.06
C SER A 173 -9.80 -10.99 10.33
N ARG A 174 -10.38 -9.78 10.28
CA ARG A 174 -10.59 -8.95 11.46
C ARG A 174 -11.30 -9.69 12.60
N PRO A 175 -11.00 -9.38 13.87
CA PRO A 175 -11.65 -10.03 15.01
C PRO A 175 -13.17 -9.80 15.07
N ASP A 176 -13.63 -8.65 14.59
CA ASP A 176 -15.03 -8.21 14.57
C ASP A 176 -15.81 -8.65 13.30
N ARG A 177 -15.16 -9.34 12.36
CA ARG A 177 -15.74 -9.67 11.03
C ARG A 177 -17.07 -10.41 11.09
N ASP A 178 -17.30 -11.23 12.12
CA ASP A 178 -18.55 -12.00 12.27
C ASP A 178 -19.79 -11.11 12.52
N SER A 179 -19.62 -9.81 12.79
CA SER A 179 -20.70 -8.83 12.84
C SER A 179 -21.14 -8.32 11.45
N PHE A 180 -20.33 -8.59 10.42
CA PHE A 180 -20.45 -8.01 9.08
C PHE A 180 -20.59 -9.08 8.00
N VAL A 181 -19.91 -10.21 8.17
CA VAL A 181 -19.93 -11.35 7.24
C VAL A 181 -20.08 -12.67 7.98
N GLN A 182 -20.66 -13.65 7.30
CA GLN A 182 -20.69 -15.06 7.70
C GLN A 182 -19.80 -15.86 6.75
N ILE A 183 -18.95 -16.71 7.32
CA ILE A 183 -18.17 -17.68 6.54
C ILE A 183 -18.98 -18.97 6.38
N GLU A 184 -19.19 -19.38 5.12
CA GLU A 184 -19.88 -20.61 4.75
C GLU A 184 -18.88 -21.77 4.70
N TRP A 185 -18.51 -22.26 5.89
CA TRP A 185 -17.42 -23.22 6.08
C TRP A 185 -17.55 -24.50 5.23
N ASP A 186 -18.78 -25.01 5.05
CA ASP A 186 -19.06 -26.22 4.25
C ASP A 186 -18.82 -26.02 2.74
N CYS A 187 -18.69 -24.75 2.30
CA CYS A 187 -18.50 -24.38 0.90
C CYS A 187 -17.05 -23.99 0.57
N ILE A 188 -16.12 -24.17 1.53
CA ILE A 188 -14.69 -23.96 1.34
C ILE A 188 -14.04 -25.25 0.82
N GLN A 189 -13.09 -25.11 -0.10
CA GLN A 189 -12.26 -26.21 -0.60
C GLN A 189 -11.57 -26.97 0.55
N SER A 190 -11.48 -28.29 0.42
CA SER A 190 -10.86 -29.13 1.45
C SER A 190 -9.39 -28.72 1.66
N GLY A 191 -9.02 -28.43 2.91
CA GLY A 191 -7.69 -27.95 3.29
C GLY A 191 -7.56 -26.42 3.38
N GLU A 192 -8.49 -25.66 2.81
CA GLU A 192 -8.38 -24.19 2.67
C GLU A 192 -9.12 -23.40 3.77
N SER A 193 -9.75 -24.08 4.74
CA SER A 193 -10.51 -23.42 5.81
C SER A 193 -9.64 -22.47 6.66
N HIS A 194 -8.34 -22.76 6.78
CA HIS A 194 -7.42 -21.92 7.55
C HIS A 194 -7.27 -20.49 6.98
N ASN A 195 -7.58 -20.28 5.69
CA ASN A 195 -7.54 -18.95 5.05
C ASN A 195 -8.67 -18.01 5.51
N PHE A 196 -9.61 -18.50 6.30
CA PHE A 196 -10.74 -17.73 6.85
C PHE A 196 -10.67 -17.61 8.37
N ASN A 197 -9.56 -17.96 8.99
CA ASN A 197 -9.34 -17.74 10.41
C ASN A 197 -9.37 -16.23 10.71
N ARG A 198 -9.67 -15.88 11.96
CA ARG A 198 -9.54 -14.49 12.42
C ARG A 198 -8.18 -14.30 13.07
N HIS A 199 -7.67 -13.09 12.96
CA HIS A 199 -6.39 -12.67 13.51
C HIS A 199 -6.58 -11.40 14.32
N ASP A 200 -6.13 -11.39 15.58
CA ASP A 200 -6.14 -10.18 16.41
C ASP A 200 -5.25 -9.09 15.78
N GLU A 201 -4.21 -9.53 15.06
CA GLU A 201 -3.24 -8.72 14.34
C GLU A 201 -3.83 -7.97 13.14
N ALA A 202 -4.93 -8.46 12.58
CA ALA A 202 -5.64 -7.73 11.53
C ALA A 202 -6.15 -6.36 12.02
N GLY A 203 -6.25 -6.20 13.34
CA GLY A 203 -6.64 -4.94 13.96
C GLY A 203 -8.09 -4.57 13.65
N GLN A 204 -8.52 -3.43 14.19
CA GLN A 204 -9.81 -2.82 13.88
C GLN A 204 -9.55 -1.35 13.61
N TYR A 205 -9.24 -1.03 12.36
CA TYR A 205 -8.88 0.33 11.96
C TYR A 205 -10.12 1.04 11.44
N GLY A 206 -10.99 1.45 12.37
CA GLY A 206 -12.28 2.05 12.03
C GLY A 206 -13.36 1.02 11.69
N ALA A 207 -14.35 1.46 10.90
CA ALA A 207 -15.46 0.59 10.48
C ALA A 207 -14.97 -0.56 9.59
N TYR A 208 -15.74 -1.65 9.53
CA TYR A 208 -15.48 -2.75 8.61
C TYR A 208 -15.66 -2.29 7.16
N ASP A 209 -14.66 -2.56 6.31
CA ASP A 209 -14.60 -2.03 4.96
C ASP A 209 -14.80 -3.11 3.89
N PHE A 210 -16.05 -3.25 3.45
CA PHE A 210 -16.39 -4.16 2.34
C PHE A 210 -15.73 -3.82 1.01
N ASP A 211 -15.29 -2.57 0.83
CA ASP A 211 -14.67 -2.08 -0.40
C ASP A 211 -13.15 -2.18 -0.38
N SER A 212 -12.57 -2.65 0.74
CA SER A 212 -11.11 -2.74 0.91
C SER A 212 -10.48 -3.59 -0.18
N VAL A 213 -9.35 -3.12 -0.71
CA VAL A 213 -8.49 -3.90 -1.60
C VAL A 213 -7.95 -5.15 -0.90
N MET A 214 -7.98 -5.18 0.43
CA MET A 214 -7.59 -6.31 1.28
C MET A 214 -8.75 -7.26 1.60
N HIS A 215 -9.97 -7.03 1.11
CA HIS A 215 -11.08 -7.96 1.32
C HIS A 215 -11.04 -9.09 0.28
N TYR A 216 -11.36 -10.32 0.70
CA TYR A 216 -11.63 -11.43 -0.22
C TYR A 216 -12.91 -11.26 -1.03
N GLY A 217 -12.91 -11.80 -2.25
CA GLY A 217 -14.14 -11.97 -3.02
C GLY A 217 -15.07 -13.01 -2.40
N GLN A 218 -16.37 -12.88 -2.65
CA GLN A 218 -17.39 -13.78 -2.08
C GLN A 218 -17.18 -15.27 -2.39
N ALA A 219 -16.46 -15.61 -3.47
CA ALA A 219 -16.20 -16.98 -3.91
C ALA A 219 -14.73 -17.42 -3.71
N ALA A 220 -13.96 -16.71 -2.90
CA ALA A 220 -12.59 -17.12 -2.55
C ALA A 220 -12.61 -18.56 -2.01
N PHE A 221 -11.73 -19.42 -2.53
CA PHE A 221 -11.62 -20.84 -2.14
C PHE A 221 -12.95 -21.63 -2.19
N PHE A 222 -13.90 -21.24 -3.03
CA PHE A 222 -15.22 -21.88 -3.10
C PHE A 222 -15.17 -23.28 -3.73
N THR A 223 -16.01 -24.18 -3.22
CA THR A 223 -16.32 -25.48 -3.83
C THR A 223 -17.83 -25.73 -3.89
N PRO A 224 -18.39 -26.22 -5.02
CA PRO A 224 -19.79 -26.59 -5.13
C PRO A 224 -20.05 -28.04 -4.66
N ALA A 225 -19.32 -28.54 -3.65
CA ALA A 225 -19.32 -29.95 -3.24
C ALA A 225 -20.68 -30.47 -2.73
N THR A 226 -21.56 -29.57 -2.29
CA THR A 226 -22.93 -29.91 -1.84
C THR A 226 -23.97 -29.14 -2.66
N PRO A 227 -25.23 -29.63 -2.76
CA PRO A 227 -26.30 -28.89 -3.41
C PRO A 227 -26.52 -27.50 -2.80
N TYR A 228 -26.33 -27.35 -1.49
CA TYR A 228 -26.39 -26.07 -0.81
C TYR A 228 -25.32 -25.10 -1.34
N CYS A 229 -24.06 -25.54 -1.37
CA CYS A 229 -22.94 -24.72 -1.87
C CYS A 229 -23.09 -24.37 -3.34
N ALA A 230 -23.50 -25.33 -4.18
CA ALA A 230 -23.81 -25.08 -5.59
C ALA A 230 -24.93 -24.05 -5.78
N THR A 231 -25.88 -23.95 -4.83
CA THR A 231 -26.98 -22.98 -4.86
C THR A 231 -26.52 -21.57 -4.47
N ILE A 232 -25.73 -21.44 -3.40
CA ILE A 232 -25.33 -20.12 -2.90
C ILE A 232 -24.11 -19.52 -3.62
N GLY A 233 -23.22 -20.37 -4.14
CA GLY A 233 -22.08 -19.99 -4.97
C GLY A 233 -21.00 -19.14 -4.28
N ARG A 234 -20.88 -19.21 -2.94
CA ARG A 234 -20.00 -18.33 -2.15
C ARG A 234 -19.47 -19.00 -0.88
N THR A 235 -18.36 -18.49 -0.38
CA THR A 235 -17.77 -18.78 0.93
C THR A 235 -17.96 -17.64 1.93
N ILE A 236 -18.22 -16.42 1.45
CA ILE A 236 -18.47 -15.24 2.31
C ILE A 236 -19.86 -14.69 2.01
N THR A 237 -20.73 -14.69 3.02
CA THR A 237 -22.06 -14.10 2.99
C THR A 237 -22.04 -12.77 3.74
N VAL A 238 -22.43 -11.67 3.11
CA VAL A 238 -22.54 -10.36 3.77
C VAL A 238 -23.84 -10.28 4.56
N LEU A 239 -23.73 -9.93 5.84
CA LEU A 239 -24.86 -9.86 6.78
C LEU A 239 -25.67 -8.56 6.61
N SER A 240 -26.91 -8.59 7.10
CA SER A 240 -27.78 -7.41 7.14
C SER A 240 -27.24 -6.35 8.11
N PRO A 241 -27.37 -5.04 7.81
CA PRO A 241 -28.07 -4.41 6.68
C PRO A 241 -27.20 -4.19 5.41
N ASN A 242 -26.02 -4.80 5.35
CA ASN A 242 -24.98 -4.47 4.38
C ASN A 242 -25.06 -5.26 3.07
N GLN A 243 -26.16 -5.97 2.80
CA GLN A 243 -26.24 -6.94 1.69
C GLN A 243 -26.01 -6.34 0.30
N ALA A 244 -26.10 -5.02 0.14
CA ALA A 244 -25.71 -4.32 -1.09
C ALA A 244 -24.23 -4.59 -1.48
N TRP A 245 -23.39 -4.95 -0.52
CA TRP A 245 -21.96 -5.25 -0.73
C TRP A 245 -21.66 -6.69 -1.16
N GLN A 246 -22.64 -7.61 -1.12
CA GLN A 246 -22.40 -9.04 -1.33
C GLN A 246 -21.64 -9.36 -2.63
N THR A 247 -21.91 -8.63 -3.71
CA THR A 247 -21.26 -8.83 -5.02
C THR A 247 -20.14 -7.82 -5.30
N LEU A 248 -19.81 -6.95 -4.35
CA LEU A 248 -18.82 -5.90 -4.47
C LEU A 248 -17.54 -6.19 -3.67
N ILE A 249 -17.63 -7.01 -2.62
CA ILE A 249 -16.44 -7.47 -1.89
C ILE A 249 -15.43 -8.17 -2.81
N GLY A 250 -14.14 -7.96 -2.55
CA GLY A 250 -13.05 -8.52 -3.35
C GLY A 250 -12.65 -7.69 -4.56
N GLN A 251 -12.99 -6.41 -4.59
CA GLN A 251 -12.55 -5.50 -5.64
C GLN A 251 -11.00 -5.43 -5.69
N ARG A 252 -10.47 -5.26 -6.90
CA ARG A 252 -9.03 -5.06 -7.20
C ARG A 252 -8.88 -3.96 -8.26
N THR A 253 -9.53 -2.83 -8.03
CA THR A 253 -9.59 -1.70 -8.97
C THR A 253 -9.24 -0.36 -8.35
N HIS A 254 -9.14 -0.27 -7.02
CA HIS A 254 -8.76 0.95 -6.30
C HIS A 254 -8.35 0.65 -4.86
N LEU A 255 -7.69 1.62 -4.20
CA LEU A 255 -7.64 1.70 -2.73
C LEU A 255 -8.94 2.31 -2.23
N SER A 256 -9.62 1.65 -1.30
CA SER A 256 -10.82 2.22 -0.69
C SER A 256 -10.49 3.46 0.14
N ASN A 257 -11.51 4.23 0.53
CA ASN A 257 -11.29 5.34 1.47
C ASN A 257 -10.73 4.87 2.82
N MET A 258 -11.10 3.67 3.28
CA MET A 258 -10.62 3.15 4.56
C MET A 258 -9.21 2.57 4.45
N ASP A 259 -8.84 1.99 3.31
CA ASP A 259 -7.46 1.55 3.03
C ASP A 259 -6.50 2.74 3.16
N GLN A 260 -6.81 3.82 2.44
CA GLN A 260 -6.02 5.05 2.43
C GLN A 260 -5.92 5.67 3.83
N LEU A 261 -7.06 5.78 4.51
CA LEU A 261 -7.11 6.37 5.84
C LEU A 261 -6.34 5.53 6.87
N THR A 262 -6.54 4.21 6.85
CA THR A 262 -5.83 3.28 7.73
C THR A 262 -4.33 3.41 7.52
N MET A 263 -3.86 3.39 6.27
CA MET A 263 -2.44 3.51 5.99
C MET A 263 -1.86 4.85 6.47
N SER A 264 -2.60 5.95 6.31
CA SER A 264 -2.20 7.26 6.82
C SER A 264 -2.07 7.30 8.35
N PHE A 265 -2.78 6.43 9.06
CA PHE A 265 -2.66 6.28 10.51
C PHE A 265 -1.52 5.36 10.94
N LEU A 266 -1.29 4.29 10.18
CA LEU A 266 -0.17 3.36 10.43
C LEU A 266 1.17 4.03 10.15
N TYR A 267 1.23 4.88 9.13
CA TYR A 267 2.38 5.70 8.75
C TYR A 267 2.00 7.19 8.77
N PRO A 268 1.89 7.78 9.98
CA PRO A 268 1.49 9.17 10.12
C PRO A 268 2.66 10.11 9.78
N GLU A 269 2.29 11.32 9.36
CA GLU A 269 3.25 12.42 9.23
C GLU A 269 3.84 12.82 10.59
N SER A 270 5.07 13.32 10.57
CA SER A 270 5.81 13.66 11.81
C SER A 270 5.15 14.76 12.67
N ASP A 271 4.31 15.59 12.07
CA ASP A 271 3.54 16.67 12.70
C ASP A 271 2.12 16.23 13.12
N TRP A 272 1.77 14.95 12.93
CA TRP A 272 0.50 14.39 13.37
C TRP A 272 0.57 13.85 14.79
N ARG A 273 -0.52 14.02 15.54
CA ARG A 273 -0.72 13.41 16.86
C ARG A 273 -2.12 12.80 16.95
N PHE A 274 -2.26 11.73 17.73
CA PHE A 274 -3.52 10.99 17.82
C PHE A 274 -4.07 10.92 19.25
N VAL A 275 -5.38 11.17 19.42
CA VAL A 275 -6.11 11.06 20.69
C VAL A 275 -7.28 10.09 20.54
N ASP A 276 -7.42 9.20 21.52
CA ASP A 276 -8.55 8.30 21.67
C ASP A 276 -9.04 8.36 23.13
N GLY A 277 -10.28 8.82 23.32
CA GLY A 277 -10.91 8.93 24.64
C GLY A 277 -11.33 7.59 25.26
N ALA A 278 -11.42 6.52 24.46
CA ALA A 278 -11.70 5.17 24.93
C ALA A 278 -10.42 4.37 25.23
N TYR A 279 -9.26 4.82 24.75
CA TYR A 279 -7.99 4.14 24.97
C TYR A 279 -7.54 4.22 26.44
N THR A 280 -7.15 3.08 26.99
CA THR A 280 -6.75 2.93 28.40
C THR A 280 -5.28 2.59 28.60
N GLY A 281 -4.47 2.57 27.53
CA GLY A 281 -3.03 2.26 27.64
C GLY A 281 -2.23 3.33 28.38
N ASP A 282 -1.03 2.94 28.81
CA ASP A 282 -0.21 3.66 29.79
C ASP A 282 0.72 4.74 29.21
N THR A 283 0.77 4.91 27.88
CA THR A 283 1.75 5.79 27.21
C THR A 283 1.24 7.19 26.90
N GLU A 284 2.11 8.20 27.06
CA GLU A 284 1.89 9.58 26.61
C GLU A 284 2.39 9.83 25.16
N ASN A 285 2.62 8.80 24.34
CA ASN A 285 3.19 8.98 23.00
C ASN A 285 2.13 8.87 21.92
N GLY A 286 1.46 9.97 21.53
CA GLY A 286 0.33 9.89 20.59
C GLY A 286 0.69 9.61 19.14
N MET A 287 0.76 8.31 18.85
CA MET A 287 0.61 7.71 17.54
C MET A 287 -0.73 6.96 17.49
N PHE A 288 -1.14 6.48 16.32
CA PHE A 288 -2.38 5.74 16.20
C PHE A 288 -2.45 4.47 17.05
N LEU A 289 -1.38 3.66 17.07
CA LEU A 289 -1.30 2.45 17.90
C LEU A 289 -1.21 2.73 19.41
N THR A 290 -0.71 3.90 19.78
CA THR A 290 -0.54 4.33 21.17
C THR A 290 -1.16 5.73 21.35
N PRO A 291 -2.49 5.88 21.29
CA PRO A 291 -3.13 7.18 21.36
C PRO A 291 -2.84 7.92 22.66
N TYR A 292 -2.93 9.24 22.64
CA TYR A 292 -3.20 9.98 23.88
C TYR A 292 -4.57 9.61 24.42
N LYS A 293 -4.66 9.41 25.74
CA LYS A 293 -5.92 9.14 26.45
C LYS A 293 -6.91 10.31 26.44
N GLN A 294 -6.41 11.54 26.35
CA GLN A 294 -7.21 12.76 26.47
C GLN A 294 -6.77 13.82 25.47
N PHE A 295 -7.69 14.73 25.16
CA PHE A 295 -7.44 15.85 24.24
C PHE A 295 -6.29 16.78 24.67
N PRO A 296 -6.14 17.19 25.95
CA PRO A 296 -5.13 18.18 26.32
C PRO A 296 -3.68 17.71 26.10
N PRO A 297 -3.26 16.49 26.52
CA PRO A 297 -1.93 15.98 26.19
C PRO A 297 -1.64 15.94 24.69
N GLY A 298 -2.60 15.47 23.88
CA GLY A 298 -2.45 15.42 22.44
C GLY A 298 -2.32 16.81 21.82
N PHE A 299 -3.18 17.74 22.24
CA PHE A 299 -3.11 19.13 21.81
C PHE A 299 -1.76 19.78 22.14
N THR A 300 -1.24 19.59 23.36
CA THR A 300 0.05 20.16 23.78
C THR A 300 1.23 19.56 23.01
N ALA A 301 1.16 18.28 22.64
CA ALA A 301 2.21 17.60 21.92
C ALA A 301 2.17 17.82 20.39
N THR A 302 1.07 18.34 19.85
CA THR A 302 0.95 18.69 18.43
C THR A 302 1.77 19.95 18.13
N PRO A 303 2.74 19.89 17.21
CA PRO A 303 3.49 21.08 16.79
C PRO A 303 2.57 22.19 16.26
N PHE A 304 3.04 23.44 16.32
CA PHE A 304 2.30 24.56 15.71
C PHE A 304 2.07 24.33 14.22
N GLY A 305 0.82 24.46 13.78
CA GLY A 305 0.39 24.16 12.42
C GLY A 305 0.18 22.66 12.12
N GLY A 306 0.49 21.77 13.07
CA GLY A 306 0.33 20.33 12.91
C GLY A 306 -1.13 19.87 12.95
N THR A 307 -1.32 18.55 12.82
CA THR A 307 -2.64 17.92 12.80
C THR A 307 -2.87 17.08 14.04
N LEU A 308 -3.95 17.37 14.77
CA LEU A 308 -4.46 16.54 15.85
C LEU A 308 -5.61 15.67 15.32
N TRP A 309 -5.36 14.38 15.22
CA TRP A 309 -6.36 13.38 14.91
C TRP A 309 -7.06 12.91 16.19
N VAL A 310 -8.39 12.87 16.15
CA VAL A 310 -9.20 12.42 17.26
C VAL A 310 -10.28 11.47 16.76
N GLN A 311 -10.65 10.48 17.56
CA GLN A 311 -11.86 9.70 17.26
C GLN A 311 -13.11 10.59 17.33
N PRO A 312 -14.15 10.31 16.52
CA PRO A 312 -15.44 10.99 16.63
C PRO A 312 -15.97 10.94 18.07
N GLY A 313 -16.40 12.08 18.59
CA GLY A 313 -16.81 12.14 19.99
C GLY A 313 -16.81 13.54 20.58
N THR A 314 -17.06 13.58 21.88
CA THR A 314 -17.07 14.81 22.69
C THR A 314 -15.87 14.82 23.61
N TYR A 315 -15.10 15.90 23.59
CA TYR A 315 -13.90 16.07 24.40
C TYR A 315 -14.02 17.33 25.26
N SER A 316 -13.67 17.21 26.54
CA SER A 316 -13.64 18.35 27.44
C SER A 316 -12.39 19.20 27.21
N SER A 317 -12.60 20.46 26.83
CA SER A 317 -11.59 21.50 26.73
C SER A 317 -11.32 22.10 28.10
N VAL A 318 -10.39 21.50 28.86
CA VAL A 318 -10.03 21.95 30.21
C VAL A 318 -9.14 23.21 30.26
N GLY A 319 -9.02 23.98 29.17
CA GLY A 319 -8.16 25.16 29.12
C GLY A 319 -8.33 26.03 27.88
N THR A 320 -7.58 27.14 27.86
CA THR A 320 -7.45 28.00 26.68
C THR A 320 -6.29 27.51 25.82
N TYR A 321 -6.56 27.27 24.55
CA TYR A 321 -5.62 26.71 23.60
C TYR A 321 -5.27 27.73 22.52
N ASN A 322 -4.10 28.36 22.63
CA ASN A 322 -3.66 29.43 21.72
C ASN A 322 -2.68 28.95 20.63
N ASN A 323 -2.50 27.64 20.50
CA ASN A 323 -1.70 27.02 19.44
C ASN A 323 -2.61 26.72 18.24
N ALA A 324 -2.25 27.14 17.03
CA ALA A 324 -3.03 26.83 15.84
C ALA A 324 -2.74 25.37 15.44
N VAL A 325 -3.76 24.51 15.44
CA VAL A 325 -3.67 23.12 14.99
C VAL A 325 -4.87 22.78 14.11
N THR A 326 -4.69 21.88 13.14
CA THR A 326 -5.79 21.30 12.38
C THR A 326 -6.37 20.13 13.17
N ILE A 327 -7.66 20.16 13.46
CA ILE A 327 -8.34 19.04 14.13
C ILE A 327 -9.05 18.19 13.08
N ARG A 328 -8.80 16.88 13.07
CA ARG A 328 -9.44 15.93 12.16
C ARG A 328 -10.11 14.80 12.93
N ALA A 329 -11.32 14.43 12.48
CA ALA A 329 -11.93 13.15 12.79
C ALA A 329 -12.26 12.43 11.48
N PRO A 330 -11.80 11.19 11.30
CA PRO A 330 -11.97 10.48 10.05
C PRO A 330 -13.41 9.99 9.82
N LEU A 331 -14.11 9.64 10.90
CA LEU A 331 -15.35 8.86 10.85
C LEU A 331 -16.53 9.56 11.54
N GLY A 332 -16.53 10.91 11.53
CA GLY A 332 -17.63 11.67 12.11
C GLY A 332 -17.20 13.03 12.63
N ASN A 333 -18.02 13.58 13.52
CA ASN A 333 -17.83 14.94 14.02
C ASN A 333 -17.11 14.93 15.37
N VAL A 334 -16.30 15.97 15.59
CA VAL A 334 -15.67 16.29 16.88
C VAL A 334 -16.45 17.42 17.51
N THR A 335 -16.83 17.26 18.78
CA THR A 335 -17.34 18.37 19.60
C THR A 335 -16.36 18.63 20.72
N LEU A 336 -15.79 19.84 20.76
CA LEU A 336 -15.02 20.33 21.90
C LEU A 336 -15.97 21.08 22.83
N GLN A 337 -16.03 20.67 24.10
CA GLN A 337 -16.89 21.24 25.13
C GLN A 337 -16.12 22.05 26.15
#